data_AF-A6FFX2-F1
#
_entry.id   AF-A6FFX2-F1
#
_cell.length_a   1.000
_cell.length_b   1.000
_cell.length_c   1.000
_cell.angle_alpha   90.00
_cell.angle_beta   90.00
_cell.angle_gamma   90.00
#
_symmetry.space_group_name_H-M   'P 1'
#
loop_
_entity.id
_entity.type
_entity.pdbx_description
1 polymer ?
#
loop_
_entity_poly.entity_id
_entity_poly.type
_entity_poly.pdbx_seq_one_letter_code
_entity_poly.pdbx_strand_id
1 'polypeptide(L)'
;MSQFETITVLISLAVLVVSVWHFKRISDLDRKEEYKSKGSLFHDAYSETMSLIEKTENRTNFVNEKRLSLSSIKSPYVSSFGCSQGHSAILVEIRKTNPIKEKLVNLCSELEGITKKEDKEAFDRCMEIKVEVKNISLELNKILSKAEFTINDMHSMAHAQKEHA
;
A
#
# COMPACT_ATOMS: atom_id res chain seq x y z
N MET A 1 2.34 42.93 52.95
CA MET A 1 1.61 41.84 52.28
C MET A 1 0.66 41.21 53.26
N SER A 2 -0.60 41.13 52.89
CA SER A 2 -1.66 40.46 53.67
C SER A 2 -1.37 38.97 53.74
N GLN A 3 -1.66 38.31 54.88
CA GLN A 3 -1.52 36.85 55.01
C GLN A 3 -2.25 36.09 53.89
N PHE A 4 -3.35 36.66 53.38
CA PHE A 4 -4.09 36.11 52.26
C PHE A 4 -3.29 36.12 50.96
N GLU A 5 -2.56 37.20 50.65
CA GLU A 5 -1.75 37.30 49.43
C GLU A 5 -0.63 36.24 49.42
N THR A 6 0.00 36.00 50.57
CA THR A 6 1.05 34.99 50.71
C THR A 6 0.52 33.57 50.50
N ILE A 7 -0.67 33.27 51.03
CA ILE A 7 -1.32 31.96 50.85
C ILE A 7 -1.72 31.76 49.39
N THR A 8 -2.29 32.77 48.73
CA THR A 8 -2.67 32.67 47.32
C THR A 8 -1.46 32.43 46.42
N VAL A 9 -0.36 33.15 46.64
CA VAL A 9 0.89 32.94 45.89
C VAL A 9 1.43 31.53 46.07
N LEU A 10 1.40 30.99 47.30
CA LEU A 10 1.86 29.61 47.57
C LEU A 10 0.99 28.56 46.87
N ILE A 11 -0.33 28.74 46.85
CA ILE A 11 -1.25 27.83 46.16
C ILE A 11 -1.02 27.90 44.64
N SER A 12 -0.87 29.10 44.08
CA SER A 12 -0.56 29.27 42.65
C SER A 12 0.78 28.63 42.28
N LEU A 13 1.79 28.73 43.13
CA LEU A 13 3.09 28.10 42.93
C LEU A 13 2.98 26.57 42.94
N ALA A 14 2.22 26.02 43.89
CA ALA A 14 2.00 24.57 44.00
C ALA A 14 1.28 24.01 42.77
N VAL A 15 0.25 24.72 42.28
CA VAL A 15 -0.45 24.34 41.05
C VAL A 15 0.51 24.33 39.86
N LEU A 16 1.37 25.35 39.74
CA LEU A 16 2.33 25.45 38.65
C LEU A 16 3.34 24.28 38.65
N VAL A 17 3.84 23.89 39.82
CA VAL A 17 4.77 22.76 39.97
C VAL A 17 4.10 21.44 39.57
N VAL A 18 2.85 21.22 39.99
CA VAL A 18 2.08 20.02 39.61
C VAL A 18 1.81 19.98 38.12
N SER A 19 1.44 21.11 37.51
CA SER A 19 1.21 21.23 36.07
C SER A 19 2.48 20.96 35.26
N VAL A 20 3.62 21.52 35.66
CA VAL A 20 4.92 21.28 35.00
C VAL A 20 5.34 19.82 35.14
N TRP A 21 5.12 19.19 36.30
CA TRP A 21 5.45 17.79 36.52
C TRP A 21 4.57 16.85 35.68
N HIS A 22 3.27 17.16 35.56
CA HIS A 22 2.36 16.45 34.67
C HIS A 22 2.73 16.63 33.19
N PHE A 23 3.05 17.85 32.78
CA PHE A 23 3.48 18.12 31.40
C PHE A 23 4.78 17.38 31.07
N LYS A 24 5.76 17.38 31.98
CA LYS A 24 7.01 16.64 31.80
C LYS A 24 6.77 15.13 31.76
N ARG A 25 5.89 14.59 32.61
CA ARG A 25 5.53 13.17 32.61
C ARG A 25 4.80 12.76 31.32
N ILE A 26 3.89 13.59 30.81
CA ILE A 26 3.19 13.35 29.54
C ILE A 26 4.18 13.44 28.37
N SER A 27 5.05 14.45 28.35
CA SER A 27 6.09 14.60 27.33
C SER A 27 7.11 13.45 27.37
N ASP A 28 7.48 12.96 28.56
CA ASP A 28 8.36 11.80 28.72
C ASP A 28 7.66 10.48 28.31
N LEU A 29 6.33 10.39 28.43
CA LEU A 29 5.54 9.24 27.95
C LEU A 29 5.39 9.28 26.42
N ASP A 30 5.03 10.42 25.84
CA ASP A 30 5.00 10.66 24.39
C ASP A 30 6.35 10.33 23.76
N ARG A 31 7.44 10.82 24.37
CA ARG A 31 8.80 10.59 23.88
C ARG A 31 9.27 9.14 24.02
N LYS A 32 8.71 8.35 24.94
CA LYS A 32 9.08 6.93 25.12
C LYS A 32 8.24 5.98 24.27
N GLU A 33 7.01 6.35 23.90
CA GLU A 33 6.15 5.53 23.03
C GLU A 33 6.32 5.84 21.53
N GLU A 34 6.62 7.09 21.13
CA GLU A 34 6.81 7.44 19.72
C GLU A 34 8.00 6.74 19.04
N TYR A 35 9.11 6.49 19.73
CA TYR A 35 10.31 5.95 19.08
C TYR A 35 10.24 4.43 18.86
N LYS A 36 9.46 3.71 19.67
CA LYS A 36 9.16 2.29 19.42
C LYS A 36 8.15 2.11 18.28
N SER A 37 7.22 3.07 18.10
CA SER A 37 6.20 3.02 17.04
C SER A 37 6.73 3.50 15.68
N LYS A 38 7.73 4.41 15.65
CA LYS A 38 8.35 4.91 14.41
C LYS A 38 9.06 3.80 13.63
N GLY A 39 9.97 3.08 14.26
CA GLY A 39 10.69 1.97 13.62
C GLY A 39 9.78 0.85 13.14
N SER A 40 8.74 0.51 13.91
CA SER A 40 7.73 -0.46 13.49
C SER A 40 6.89 0.07 12.33
N LEU A 41 6.49 1.34 12.34
CA LEU A 41 5.73 1.95 11.24
C LEU A 41 6.51 1.93 9.93
N PHE A 42 7.82 2.23 9.97
CA PHE A 42 8.68 2.11 8.79
C PHE A 42 8.75 0.69 8.27
N HIS A 43 8.98 -0.27 9.16
CA HIS A 43 9.05 -1.68 8.79
C HIS A 43 7.73 -2.17 8.19
N ASP A 44 6.60 -1.78 8.78
CA ASP A 44 5.27 -2.10 8.29
C ASP A 44 5.02 -1.49 6.92
N ALA A 45 5.30 -0.19 6.72
CA ALA A 45 5.10 0.48 5.44
C ALA A 45 5.99 -0.12 4.33
N TYR A 46 7.25 -0.41 4.65
CA TYR A 46 8.17 -1.03 3.71
C TYR A 46 7.74 -2.46 3.36
N SER A 47 7.38 -3.26 4.37
CA SER A 47 6.89 -4.63 4.19
C SER A 47 5.59 -4.68 3.38
N GLU A 48 4.63 -3.78 3.67
CA GLU A 48 3.39 -3.64 2.91
C GLU A 48 3.67 -3.28 1.44
N THR A 49 4.62 -2.37 1.18
CA THR A 49 4.99 -1.94 -0.17
C THR A 49 5.66 -3.07 -0.96
N MET A 50 6.64 -3.76 -0.35
CA MET A 50 7.31 -4.91 -0.97
C MET A 50 6.35 -6.07 -1.23
N SER A 51 5.47 -6.38 -0.26
CA SER A 51 4.45 -7.41 -0.44
C SER A 51 3.50 -7.08 -1.59
N LEU A 52 3.17 -5.80 -1.79
CA LEU A 52 2.33 -5.37 -2.90
C LEU A 52 3.04 -5.55 -4.25
N ILE A 53 4.33 -5.24 -4.34
CA ILE A 53 5.14 -5.48 -5.55
C ILE A 53 5.11 -6.98 -5.91
N GLU A 54 5.42 -7.85 -4.95
CA GLU A 54 5.47 -9.30 -5.15
C GLU A 54 4.09 -9.85 -5.58
N LYS A 55 3.01 -9.45 -4.89
CA LYS A 55 1.64 -9.83 -5.26
C LYS A 55 1.29 -9.40 -6.68
N THR A 56 1.73 -8.22 -7.09
CA THR A 56 1.47 -7.69 -8.43
C THR A 56 2.23 -8.47 -9.48
N GLU A 57 3.48 -8.85 -9.22
CA GLU A 57 4.27 -9.73 -10.09
C GLU A 57 3.62 -11.10 -10.24
N ASN A 58 3.30 -11.76 -9.14
CA ASN A 58 2.68 -13.07 -9.15
C ASN A 58 1.35 -13.08 -9.94
N ARG A 59 0.48 -12.08 -9.71
CA ARG A 59 -0.77 -11.95 -10.46
C ARG A 59 -0.56 -11.64 -11.94
N THR A 60 0.42 -10.79 -12.27
CA THR A 60 0.75 -10.49 -13.67
C THR A 60 1.26 -11.74 -14.40
N ASN A 61 2.13 -12.52 -13.74
CA ASN A 61 2.63 -13.78 -14.26
C ASN A 61 1.51 -14.78 -14.46
N PHE A 62 0.62 -14.94 -13.48
CA PHE A 62 -0.57 -15.78 -13.59
C PHE A 62 -1.43 -15.42 -14.82
N VAL A 63 -1.75 -14.14 -15.02
CA VAL A 63 -2.52 -13.70 -16.19
C VAL A 63 -1.77 -14.01 -17.48
N ASN A 64 -0.46 -13.79 -17.54
CA ASN A 64 0.35 -14.07 -18.72
C ASN A 64 0.44 -15.57 -19.04
N GLU A 65 0.67 -16.42 -18.06
CA GLU A 65 0.69 -17.87 -18.22
C GLU A 65 -0.66 -18.39 -18.70
N LYS A 66 -1.75 -17.92 -18.07
CA LYS A 66 -3.11 -18.29 -18.47
C LYS A 66 -3.47 -17.76 -19.86
N ARG A 67 -2.93 -16.61 -20.25
CA ARG A 67 -3.03 -16.07 -21.61
C ARG A 67 -2.30 -16.95 -22.62
N LEU A 68 -1.11 -17.43 -22.30
CA LEU A 68 -0.35 -18.31 -23.18
C LEU A 68 -0.99 -19.71 -23.28
N SER A 69 -1.64 -20.20 -22.23
CA SER A 69 -2.30 -21.50 -22.25
C SER A 69 -3.56 -21.56 -23.12
N LEU A 70 -4.18 -20.42 -23.47
CA LEU A 70 -5.33 -20.37 -24.40
C LEU A 70 -5.03 -21.07 -25.74
N SER A 71 -3.82 -20.93 -26.27
CA SER A 71 -3.46 -21.52 -27.57
C SER A 71 -3.42 -23.05 -27.56
N SER A 72 -3.37 -23.66 -26.38
CA SER A 72 -3.43 -25.12 -26.22
C SER A 72 -4.86 -25.68 -26.32
N ILE A 73 -5.88 -24.81 -26.17
CA ILE A 73 -7.27 -25.20 -26.30
C ILE A 73 -7.61 -25.33 -27.78
N LYS A 74 -7.85 -26.56 -28.23
CA LYS A 74 -8.35 -26.84 -29.59
C LYS A 74 -9.80 -26.40 -29.73
N SER A 75 -10.03 -25.10 -29.89
CA SER A 75 -11.35 -24.47 -30.00
C SER A 75 -11.36 -23.46 -31.16
N PRO A 76 -12.43 -23.41 -31.98
CA PRO A 76 -12.59 -22.39 -33.03
C PRO A 76 -12.56 -20.96 -32.47
N TYR A 77 -12.93 -20.78 -31.20
CA TYR A 77 -12.88 -19.49 -30.52
C TYR A 77 -11.45 -18.91 -30.51
N VAL A 78 -10.42 -19.75 -30.35
CA VAL A 78 -9.05 -19.28 -30.15
C VAL A 78 -8.52 -18.54 -31.38
N SER A 79 -8.91 -18.95 -32.58
CA SER A 79 -8.59 -18.26 -33.84
C SER A 79 -9.58 -17.14 -34.19
N SER A 80 -10.59 -16.89 -33.36
CA SER A 80 -11.60 -15.88 -33.62
C SER A 80 -11.10 -14.45 -33.37
N PHE A 81 -11.76 -13.49 -34.03
CA PHE A 81 -11.53 -12.07 -33.81
C PHE A 81 -11.78 -11.65 -32.36
N GLY A 82 -12.78 -12.25 -31.70
CA GLY A 82 -13.11 -11.98 -30.30
C GLY A 82 -11.96 -12.35 -29.35
N CYS A 83 -11.34 -13.52 -29.56
CA CYS A 83 -10.17 -13.94 -28.78
C CYS A 83 -8.97 -12.99 -28.99
N SER A 84 -8.73 -12.55 -30.23
CA SER A 84 -7.67 -11.57 -30.54
C SER A 84 -7.91 -10.21 -29.85
N GLN A 85 -9.15 -9.72 -29.82
CA GLN A 85 -9.50 -8.52 -29.07
C GLN A 85 -9.32 -8.69 -27.56
N GLY A 86 -9.74 -9.82 -27.00
CA GLY A 86 -9.55 -10.14 -25.58
C GLY A 86 -8.07 -10.15 -25.20
N HIS A 87 -7.21 -10.78 -26.01
CA HIS A 87 -5.76 -10.72 -25.84
C HIS A 87 -5.21 -9.29 -25.83
N SER A 88 -5.66 -8.47 -26.79
CA SER A 88 -5.23 -7.07 -26.88
C SER A 88 -5.68 -6.26 -25.66
N ALA A 89 -6.90 -6.46 -25.18
CA ALA A 89 -7.43 -5.81 -23.99
C ALA A 89 -6.62 -6.19 -22.73
N ILE A 90 -6.30 -7.48 -22.56
CA ILE A 90 -5.46 -7.95 -21.44
C ILE A 90 -4.07 -7.28 -21.49
N LEU A 91 -3.43 -7.22 -22.66
CA LEU A 91 -2.11 -6.58 -22.80
C LEU A 91 -2.15 -5.09 -22.47
N VAL A 92 -3.22 -4.38 -22.86
CA VAL A 92 -3.42 -2.98 -22.50
C VAL A 92 -3.54 -2.81 -20.99
N GLU A 93 -4.29 -3.66 -20.29
CA GLU A 93 -4.41 -3.58 -18.83
C GLU A 93 -3.10 -3.94 -18.13
N ILE A 94 -2.39 -4.99 -18.56
CA ILE A 94 -1.07 -5.35 -18.00
C ILE A 94 -0.06 -4.21 -18.18
N ARG A 95 -0.04 -3.53 -19.34
CA ARG A 95 0.88 -2.39 -19.54
C ARG A 95 0.68 -1.26 -18.55
N LYS A 96 -0.53 -1.08 -18.01
CA LYS A 96 -0.81 -0.06 -16.99
C LYS A 96 -0.19 -0.40 -15.64
N THR A 97 0.17 -1.66 -15.37
CA THR A 97 0.78 -2.04 -14.08
C THR A 97 2.25 -1.62 -14.00
N ASN A 98 2.98 -1.55 -15.12
CA ASN A 98 4.39 -1.16 -15.16
C ASN A 98 4.70 0.21 -14.52
N PRO A 99 4.04 1.32 -14.92
CA PRO A 99 4.31 2.62 -14.28
C PRO A 99 3.91 2.65 -12.80
N ILE A 100 2.95 1.82 -12.39
CA ILE A 100 2.54 1.71 -10.98
C ILE A 100 3.59 0.93 -10.17
N LYS A 101 4.18 -0.12 -10.74
CA LYS A 101 5.31 -0.83 -10.13
C LYS A 101 6.52 0.09 -9.96
N GLU A 102 6.86 0.88 -10.98
CA GLU A 102 7.95 1.86 -10.88
C GLU A 102 7.71 2.85 -9.73
N LYS A 103 6.47 3.33 -9.57
CA LYS A 103 6.10 4.16 -8.41
C LYS A 103 6.32 3.43 -7.08
N LEU A 104 5.90 2.17 -6.96
CA LEU A 104 6.10 1.39 -5.72
C LEU A 104 7.59 1.18 -5.41
N VAL A 105 8.42 0.92 -6.41
CA VAL A 105 9.88 0.81 -6.24
C VAL A 105 10.47 2.13 -5.75
N ASN A 106 10.04 3.26 -6.34
CA ASN A 106 10.48 4.59 -5.89
C ASN A 106 10.07 4.86 -4.43
N LEU A 107 8.85 4.48 -4.03
CA LEU A 107 8.38 4.59 -2.65
C LEU A 107 9.18 3.71 -1.69
N CYS A 108 9.58 2.49 -2.10
CA CYS A 108 10.49 1.66 -1.31
C CYS A 108 11.85 2.35 -1.09
N SER A 109 12.46 2.89 -2.16
CA SER A 109 13.72 3.61 -2.05
C SER A 109 13.60 4.89 -1.21
N GLU A 110 12.44 5.55 -1.26
CA GLU A 110 12.13 6.69 -0.41
C GLU A 110 12.06 6.27 1.07
N LEU A 111 11.33 5.20 1.39
CA LEU A 111 11.26 4.66 2.76
C LEU A 111 12.63 4.26 3.31
N GLU A 112 13.48 3.62 2.51
CA GLU A 112 14.88 3.32 2.89
C GLU A 112 15.67 4.60 3.22
N GLY A 113 15.48 5.67 2.45
CA GLY A 113 16.10 6.98 2.71
C GLY A 113 15.59 7.63 3.99
N ILE A 114 14.30 7.46 4.30
CA ILE A 114 13.66 8.04 5.48
C ILE A 114 14.09 7.32 6.76
N THR A 115 14.32 6.01 6.76
CA THR A 115 14.80 5.28 7.96
C THR A 115 16.10 5.82 8.58
N LYS A 116 16.87 6.62 7.83
CA LYS A 116 18.11 7.27 8.31
C LYS A 116 17.86 8.60 9.03
N LYS A 117 16.62 9.10 9.01
CA LYS A 117 16.22 10.40 9.58
C LYS A 117 15.22 10.17 10.72
N GLU A 118 15.54 10.66 11.91
CA GLU A 118 14.70 10.51 13.11
C GLU A 118 13.81 11.75 13.37
N ASP A 119 13.63 12.60 12.36
CA ASP A 119 12.83 13.83 12.48
C ASP A 119 11.32 13.58 12.31
N LYS A 120 10.52 14.57 12.71
CA LYS A 120 9.05 14.51 12.60
C LYS A 120 8.60 14.46 11.14
N GLU A 121 9.32 15.14 10.25
CA GLU A 121 9.03 15.19 8.82
C GLU A 121 9.14 13.80 8.17
N ALA A 122 10.15 13.01 8.57
CA ALA A 122 10.31 11.61 8.17
C ALA A 122 9.10 10.74 8.57
N PHE A 123 8.57 10.94 9.78
CA PHE A 123 7.41 10.21 10.26
C PHE A 123 6.13 10.58 9.49
N ASP A 124 5.88 11.88 9.32
CA ASP A 124 4.71 12.37 8.58
C ASP A 124 4.76 11.86 7.13
N ARG A 125 5.93 11.86 6.50
CA ARG A 125 6.12 11.30 5.16
C ARG A 125 5.89 9.79 5.10
N CYS A 126 6.32 9.02 6.10
CA CYS A 126 6.04 7.58 6.17
C CYS A 126 4.53 7.29 6.20
N MET A 127 3.76 8.11 6.93
CA MET A 127 2.30 7.99 6.98
C MET A 127 1.66 8.31 5.62
N GLU A 128 2.14 9.34 4.93
CA GLU A 128 1.70 9.67 3.56
C GLU A 128 1.96 8.51 2.60
N ILE A 129 3.17 7.94 2.62
CA ILE A 129 3.55 6.80 1.77
C ILE A 129 2.60 5.62 2.04
N LYS A 130 2.26 5.33 3.30
CA LYS A 130 1.33 4.25 3.64
C LYS A 130 -0.06 4.46 3.02
N VAL A 131 -0.57 5.69 3.03
CA VAL A 131 -1.84 6.04 2.37
C VAL A 131 -1.72 5.90 0.85
N GLU A 132 -0.61 6.32 0.27
CA GLU A 132 -0.33 6.20 -1.16
C GLU A 132 -0.29 4.73 -1.61
N VAL A 133 0.42 3.88 -0.87
CA VAL A 133 0.51 2.43 -1.11
C VAL A 133 -0.86 1.77 -1.05
N LYS A 134 -1.73 2.18 -0.11
CA LYS A 134 -3.11 1.69 -0.05
C LYS A 134 -3.93 2.08 -1.28
N ASN A 135 -3.79 3.32 -1.76
CA ASN A 135 -4.47 3.77 -2.97
C ASN A 135 -3.95 3.03 -4.22
N ILE A 136 -2.64 2.85 -4.32
CA ILE A 136 -2.00 2.07 -5.38
C ILE A 136 -2.51 0.61 -5.35
N SER A 137 -2.64 0.00 -4.17
CA SER A 137 -3.18 -1.35 -4.02
C SER A 137 -4.59 -1.48 -4.59
N LEU A 138 -5.47 -0.50 -4.33
CA LEU A 138 -6.82 -0.47 -4.90
C LEU A 138 -6.80 -0.33 -6.43
N GLU A 139 -5.93 0.53 -6.96
CA GLU A 139 -5.78 0.71 -8.41
C GLU A 139 -5.28 -0.58 -9.10
N LEU A 140 -4.22 -1.19 -8.56
CA LEU A 140 -3.68 -2.45 -9.07
C LEU A 140 -4.69 -3.58 -9.01
N ASN A 141 -5.46 -3.67 -7.90
CA ASN A 141 -6.53 -4.64 -7.80
C ASN A 141 -7.58 -4.45 -8.90
N LYS A 142 -7.98 -3.21 -9.19
CA LYS A 142 -8.95 -2.94 -10.26
C LYS A 142 -8.42 -3.37 -11.64
N ILE A 143 -7.17 -3.04 -11.95
CA ILE A 143 -6.53 -3.36 -13.23
C ILE A 143 -6.38 -4.88 -13.39
N LEU A 144 -5.78 -5.55 -12.40
CA LEU A 144 -5.50 -6.97 -12.46
C LEU A 144 -6.76 -7.81 -12.41
N SER A 145 -7.75 -7.46 -11.57
CA SER A 145 -9.02 -8.19 -11.53
C SER A 145 -9.79 -8.07 -12.86
N LYS A 146 -9.67 -6.95 -13.58
CA LYS A 146 -10.24 -6.82 -14.92
C LYS A 146 -9.54 -7.72 -15.93
N ALA A 147 -8.21 -7.79 -15.88
CA ALA A 147 -7.43 -8.67 -16.76
C ALA A 147 -7.73 -10.15 -16.47
N GLU A 148 -7.78 -10.53 -15.18
CA GLU A 148 -8.15 -11.87 -14.69
C GLU A 148 -9.57 -12.27 -15.11
N PHE A 149 -10.53 -11.37 -14.96
CA PHE A 149 -11.90 -11.60 -15.40
C PHE A 149 -11.95 -11.87 -16.92
N THR A 150 -11.29 -11.03 -17.70
CA THR A 150 -11.25 -11.16 -19.17
C THR A 150 -10.64 -12.48 -19.59
N ILE A 151 -9.50 -12.88 -19.01
CA ILE A 151 -8.86 -14.16 -19.37
C ILE A 151 -9.69 -15.36 -18.95
N ASN A 152 -10.38 -15.30 -17.80
CA ASN A 152 -11.27 -16.36 -17.35
C ASN A 152 -12.45 -16.53 -18.30
N ASP A 153 -13.06 -15.43 -18.74
CA ASP A 153 -14.17 -15.45 -19.69
C ASP A 153 -13.75 -16.05 -21.04
N MET A 154 -12.59 -15.63 -21.56
CA MET A 154 -12.02 -16.20 -22.78
C MET A 154 -11.80 -17.72 -22.68
N HIS A 155 -11.29 -18.21 -21.54
CA HIS A 155 -11.12 -19.64 -21.28
C HIS A 155 -12.47 -20.37 -21.27
N SER A 156 -13.47 -19.83 -20.56
CA SER A 156 -14.81 -20.39 -20.51
C SER A 156 -15.44 -20.50 -21.90
N MET A 157 -15.33 -19.45 -22.73
CA MET A 157 -15.82 -19.46 -24.11
C MET A 157 -15.07 -20.48 -24.98
N ALA A 158 -13.75 -20.57 -24.83
CA ALA A 158 -12.94 -21.52 -25.58
C ALA A 158 -13.33 -22.97 -25.25
N HIS A 159 -13.53 -23.30 -23.98
CA HIS A 159 -13.97 -24.61 -23.53
C HIS A 159 -15.40 -24.93 -23.98
N ALA A 160 -16.35 -24.01 -23.81
CA ALA A 160 -17.72 -24.20 -24.25
C ALA A 160 -17.80 -24.47 -25.76
N GLN A 161 -17.08 -23.72 -26.58
CA GLN A 161 -17.05 -23.98 -28.03
C GLN A 161 -16.37 -25.30 -28.39
N LYS A 162 -15.39 -25.77 -27.61
CA LYS A 162 -14.77 -27.08 -27.83
C LYS A 162 -15.74 -28.23 -27.51
N GLU A 163 -16.59 -28.08 -26.51
CA GLU A 163 -17.58 -29.11 -26.13
C GLU A 163 -18.73 -29.20 -27.12
N HIS A 164 -19.01 -28.12 -27.86
CA HIS A 164 -20.07 -28.04 -28.86
C HIS A 164 -19.60 -28.19 -30.32
N ALA A 165 -18.31 -28.43 -30.56
CA ALA A 165 -17.72 -28.64 -31.89
C ALA A 165 -17.42 -30.10 -32.15
#